data_AF-A0A8C8U6Z9-F1
#
_entry.id   AF-A0A8C8U6Z9-F1
#
_cell.length_a   1.000
_cell.length_b   1.000
_cell.length_c   1.000
_cell.angle_alpha   90.00
_cell.angle_beta   90.00
_cell.angle_gamma   90.00
#
_symmetry.space_group_name_H-M   'P 1'
#
loop_
_entity.id
_entity.type
_entity.pdbx_description
1 polymer ?
#
loop_
_entity_poly.entity_id
_entity_poly.type
_entity_poly.pdbx_seq_one_letter_code
_entity_poly.pdbx_strand_id
1 'polypeptide(L)' 'MERIKLENDTIMDKARDLCDSVIRKGPKACQIFINYICKEDVYLARNMGLS' A
#
# COMPACT_ATOMS: atom_id res chain seq x y z
N MET A 1 19.17 0.60 24.15
CA MET A 1 17.93 1.35 23.89
C MET A 1 17.23 0.68 22.72
N GLU A 2 16.55 -0.42 23.00
CA GLU A 2 15.67 -1.09 22.05
C GLU A 2 14.61 -0.08 21.63
N ARG A 3 14.53 0.18 20.32
CA ARG A 3 13.45 1.00 19.75
C ARG A 3 12.20 0.14 19.78
N ILE A 4 11.59 0.02 20.97
CA ILE A 4 10.17 -0.30 21.08
C ILE A 4 9.46 0.94 20.56
N LYS A 5 9.47 1.13 19.23
CA LYS A 5 8.46 1.94 18.56
C LYS A 5 7.19 1.14 18.74
N LEU A 6 6.52 1.43 19.83
CA LEU A 6 5.09 1.23 20.00
C LEU A 6 4.43 2.13 18.95
N GLU A 7 4.58 1.78 17.68
CA GLU A 7 3.87 2.43 16.60
C GLU A 7 2.44 1.97 16.83
N ASN A 8 1.58 2.92 17.23
CA ASN A 8 0.15 2.75 17.06
C ASN A 8 -0.03 2.57 15.55
N ASP A 9 0.14 1.32 15.10
CA ASP A 9 0.26 0.98 13.70
C ASP A 9 -1.16 0.98 13.15
N THR A 10 -1.67 2.21 12.98
CA THR A 10 -2.98 2.44 12.45
C THR A 10 -3.02 1.79 11.08
N ILE A 11 -4.20 1.37 10.63
CA ILE A 11 -4.35 0.77 9.30
C ILE A 11 -3.74 1.70 8.21
N MET A 12 -3.76 3.02 8.46
CA MET A 12 -3.14 4.03 7.63
C MET A 12 -1.60 3.94 7.59
N ASP A 13 -0.94 3.69 8.72
CA ASP A 13 0.53 3.59 8.76
C ASP A 13 1.01 2.30 8.07
N LYS A 14 0.32 1.17 8.29
CA LYS A 14 0.52 -0.07 7.54
C LYS A 14 0.36 0.11 6.03
N ALA A 15 -0.67 0.85 5.61
CA ALA A 15 -0.90 1.13 4.20
C ALA A 15 0.23 2.01 3.61
N ARG A 16 0.73 2.99 4.37
CA ARG A 16 1.87 3.82 3.96
C ARG A 16 3.14 2.99 3.80
N ASP A 17 3.46 2.15 4.76
CA ASP A 17 4.64 1.27 4.71
C ASP A 17 4.60 0.30 3.53
N LEU A 18 3.41 -0.25 3.23
CA LEU A 18 3.19 -1.11 2.07
C LEU A 18 3.44 -0.35 0.77
N CYS A 19 2.85 0.85 0.62
CA CYS A 19 3.06 1.70 -0.56
C CYS A 19 4.53 2.06 -0.74
N ASP A 20 5.22 2.49 0.32
CA ASP A 20 6.65 2.85 0.27
C ASP A 20 7.53 1.64 -0.09
N SER A 21 7.18 0.45 0.40
CA SER A 21 7.83 -0.80 0.00
C SER A 21 7.63 -1.12 -1.48
N VAL A 22 6.43 -0.92 -2.02
CA VAL A 22 6.11 -1.14 -3.43
C VAL A 22 6.84 -0.13 -4.33
N ILE A 23 6.84 1.16 -3.96
CA ILE A 23 7.52 2.22 -4.71
C ILE A 23 9.02 1.95 -4.83
N ARG A 24 9.67 1.54 -3.73
CA ARG A 24 11.11 1.18 -3.74
C ARG A 24 11.47 0.02 -4.67
N LYS A 25 10.50 -0.86 -4.99
CA LYS A 25 10.70 -1.97 -5.93
C LYS A 25 10.55 -1.54 -7.40
N GLY A 26 10.09 -0.33 -7.65
CA GLY A 26 10.04 0.28 -8.97
C GLY A 26 8.75 0.03 -9.75
N PRO A 27 8.69 0.53 -11.00
CA PRO A 27 7.44 0.69 -11.75
C PRO A 27 6.66 -0.61 -11.99
N LYS A 28 7.36 -1.72 -12.20
CA LYS A 28 6.74 -3.03 -12.41
C LYS A 28 5.98 -3.53 -11.17
N ALA A 29 6.52 -3.28 -9.98
CA ALA A 29 5.86 -3.63 -8.72
C ALA A 29 4.62 -2.76 -8.50
N CYS A 30 4.68 -1.47 -8.81
CA CYS A 30 3.53 -0.57 -8.74
C CYS A 30 2.39 -1.03 -9.66
N GLN A 31 2.69 -1.44 -10.90
CA GLN A 31 1.68 -1.97 -11.82
C GLN A 31 1.01 -3.24 -11.29
N ILE A 32 1.80 -4.17 -10.72
CA ILE A 32 1.26 -5.40 -10.11
C ILE A 32 0.36 -5.05 -8.92
N PHE A 33 0.79 -4.11 -8.08
CA PHE A 33 0.04 -3.68 -6.91
C PHE A 33 -1.31 -3.02 -7.29
N ILE A 34 -1.32 -2.15 -8.30
CA ILE A 34 -2.54 -1.55 -8.84
C ILE A 34 -3.49 -2.62 -9.37
N ASN A 35 -2.98 -3.55 -10.19
CA ASN A 35 -3.79 -4.65 -10.73
C ASN A 35 -4.35 -5.56 -9.62
N TYR A 36 -3.63 -5.73 -8.52
CA TYR A 36 -4.11 -6.45 -7.35
C TYR A 36 -5.25 -5.69 -6.66
N ILE A 37 -5.09 -4.38 -6.41
CA ILE A 37 -6.15 -3.54 -5.84
C ILE A 37 -7.42 -3.60 -6.70
N CYS A 38 -7.30 -3.50 -8.03
CA CYS A 38 -8.45 -3.59 -8.93
C CYS A 38 -9.20 -4.93 -8.87
N LYS A 39 -8.54 -6.01 -8.47
CA LYS A 39 -9.15 -7.35 -8.32
C LYS A 39 -9.73 -7.58 -6.93
N GLU A 40 -9.03 -7.13 -5.90
CA GLU A 40 -9.42 -7.36 -4.50
C GLU A 40 -10.52 -6.41 -4.06
N ASP A 41 -10.41 -5.12 -4.41
CA ASP A 41 -11.32 -4.07 -3.97
C ASP A 41 -11.61 -3.09 -5.12
N VAL A 42 -12.66 -3.43 -5.87
CA VAL A 42 -13.17 -2.60 -6.97
C VAL A 42 -13.67 -1.23 -6.52
N TYR A 43 -14.12 -1.10 -5.27
CA TYR A 43 -14.60 0.18 -4.74
C TYR A 43 -13.44 1.10 -4.41
N LEU A 44 -12.39 0.56 -3.79
CA LEU A 44 -11.14 1.28 -3.55
C LEU A 44 -10.46 1.65 -4.86
N ALA A 45 -10.38 0.73 -5.83
CA ALA A 45 -9.81 0.99 -7.14
C ALA A 45 -10.54 2.14 -7.86
N ARG A 46 -11.87 2.13 -7.83
CA ARG A 46 -12.69 3.21 -8.37
C ARG A 46 -12.47 4.54 -7.65
N ASN A 47 -12.39 4.52 -6.32
CA ASN A 47 -12.12 5.71 -5.52
C ASN A 47 -10.72 6.30 -5.78
N MET A 48 -9.75 5.46 -6.12
CA MET A 48 -8.39 5.86 -6.50
C MET A 48 -8.25 6.22 -7.99
N GLY A 49 -9.31 6.08 -8.81
CA GLY A 49 -9.26 6.35 -10.25
C GLY A 49 -8.40 5.36 -11.03
N LEU A 50 -8.25 4.13 -10.54
CA LEU A 50 -7.43 3.07 -11.13
C LEU A 50 -8.21 2.15 -12.09
N SER A 51 -9.52 2.37 -12.24
CA SER A 51 -10.44 1.60 -13.09
C SER A 51 -10.67 2.25 -14.45
#